data_AF-A0A259FJ13-F1
#
_entry.id   AF-A0A259FJ13-F1
#
_cell.length_a   1.000
_cell.length_b   1.000
_cell.length_c   1.000
_cell.angle_alpha   90.00
_cell.angle_beta   90.00
_cell.angle_gamma   90.00
#
_symmetry.space_group_name_H-M   'P 1'
#
loop_
_entity.id
_entity.type
_entity.pdbx_description
1 polymer ?
#
loop_
_entity_poly.entity_id
_entity_poly.type
_entity_poly.pdbx_seq_one_letter_code
_entity_poly.pdbx_strand_id
1 'polypeptide(L)'
;MHRLPVSLQSLLIQCAAVVLAALLFLGLARVAGIAVSLSGFALMQGGLAAALSWRLAQPVWWWGLHLGFLPAVWLALHLALPAWAYLIAFVLLLLFFWSTFRTRVPLYLSDRKAWQALIPLLPADRPFRFIDLGSGLGDVLFYLEPRFPLGRFEGTEIAPGPWLISRLRAARRRSRAVFLRRDYATFDLGEYDMVFAFLSPAAMPALWAQAQAQMRAGSCFVSLSFEVTGQPPDQTIALADGARHTLYVWRMAATK
;
A
#
# COMPACT_ATOMS: atom_id res chain seq x y z
N MET A 1 4.02 4.56 30.17
CA MET A 1 2.66 4.00 29.97
C MET A 1 2.50 3.64 28.49
N HIS A 2 2.44 2.36 28.14
CA HIS A 2 2.27 1.95 26.74
C HIS A 2 0.87 2.35 26.26
N ARG A 3 0.79 3.17 25.19
CA ARG A 3 -0.48 3.43 24.51
C ARG A 3 -0.96 2.12 23.89
N LEU A 4 -2.22 1.75 24.13
CA LEU A 4 -2.84 0.57 23.48
C LEU A 4 -2.75 0.70 21.95
N PRO A 5 -2.72 -0.40 21.19
CA PRO A 5 -2.83 -0.36 19.73
C PRO A 5 -4.07 0.42 19.30
N VAL A 6 -3.97 1.22 18.25
CA VAL A 6 -5.06 2.10 17.78
C VAL A 6 -6.33 1.29 17.44
N SER A 7 -6.19 0.06 16.95
CA SER A 7 -7.33 -0.86 16.72
C SER A 7 -8.09 -1.19 18.00
N LEU A 8 -7.39 -1.50 19.09
CA LEU A 8 -8.00 -1.80 20.38
C LEU A 8 -8.64 -0.55 21.01
N GLN A 9 -7.97 0.61 20.90
CA GLN A 9 -8.58 1.88 21.30
C GLN A 9 -9.88 2.12 20.55
N SER A 10 -9.89 1.90 19.23
CA SER A 10 -11.06 2.11 18.36
C SER A 10 -12.22 1.19 18.72
N LEU A 11 -11.93 -0.06 19.09
CA LEU A 11 -12.94 -0.99 19.59
C LEU A 11 -13.58 -0.46 20.89
N LEU A 12 -12.76 -0.02 21.85
CA LEU A 12 -13.25 0.54 23.11
C LEU A 12 -14.09 1.81 22.89
N ILE A 13 -13.65 2.69 21.99
CA ILE A 13 -14.40 3.89 21.59
C ILE A 13 -15.76 3.49 21.02
N GLN A 14 -15.83 2.52 20.12
CA GLN A 14 -17.09 2.06 19.53
C GLN A 14 -18.05 1.53 20.61
N CYS A 15 -17.57 0.68 21.52
CA CYS A 15 -18.36 0.16 22.63
C CYS A 15 -18.87 1.29 23.54
N ALA A 16 -17.98 2.20 23.95
CA ALA A 16 -18.36 3.33 24.79
C ALA A 16 -19.39 4.24 24.10
N ALA A 17 -19.19 4.55 22.81
CA ALA A 17 -20.11 5.36 22.03
C ALA A 17 -21.49 4.71 21.88
N VAL A 18 -21.56 3.39 21.71
CA VAL A 18 -22.85 2.66 21.69
C VAL A 18 -23.57 2.79 23.03
N VAL A 19 -22.87 2.60 24.15
CA VAL A 19 -23.46 2.74 25.50
C VAL A 19 -23.95 4.18 25.72
N LEU A 20 -23.12 5.18 25.41
CA LEU A 20 -23.49 6.59 25.56
C LEU A 20 -24.68 6.97 24.66
N ALA A 21 -24.68 6.49 23.42
CA ALA A 21 -25.80 6.69 22.50
C ALA A 21 -27.09 6.03 23.03
N ALA A 22 -27.00 4.82 23.59
CA ALA A 22 -28.15 4.13 24.18
C ALA A 22 -28.72 4.88 25.38
N LEU A 23 -27.86 5.39 26.26
CA LEU A 23 -28.28 6.21 27.40
C LEU A 23 -28.96 7.51 26.94
N LEU A 24 -28.39 8.20 25.96
CA LEU A 24 -28.96 9.44 25.41
C LEU A 24 -30.29 9.17 24.70
N PHE A 25 -30.38 8.10 23.92
CA PHE A 25 -31.61 7.65 23.26
C PHE A 25 -32.74 7.39 24.27
N LEU A 26 -32.44 6.59 25.31
CA LEU A 26 -33.41 6.27 26.37
C LEU A 26 -33.80 7.52 27.18
N GLY A 27 -32.85 8.41 27.44
CA GLY A 27 -33.09 9.68 28.13
C GLY A 27 -34.01 10.61 27.33
N LEU A 28 -33.73 10.80 26.03
CA LEU A 28 -34.57 11.60 25.13
C LEU A 28 -36.00 11.05 25.03
N ALA A 29 -36.14 9.73 24.92
CA ALA A 29 -37.45 9.09 24.86
C ALA A 29 -38.23 9.21 26.18
N ARG A 30 -37.58 8.96 27.33
CA ARG A 30 -38.27 8.91 28.64
C ARG A 30 -38.50 10.28 29.27
N VAL A 31 -37.58 11.22 29.10
CA VAL A 31 -37.61 12.52 29.79
C VAL A 31 -38.22 13.59 28.89
N ALA A 32 -37.80 13.66 27.63
CA ALA A 32 -38.24 14.69 26.70
C ALA A 32 -39.41 14.24 25.80
N GLY A 33 -39.79 12.95 25.84
CA GLY A 33 -40.82 12.40 24.94
C GLY A 33 -40.42 12.39 23.46
N ILE A 34 -39.14 12.59 23.15
CA ILE A 34 -38.63 12.68 21.78
C ILE A 34 -38.37 11.27 21.27
N ALA A 35 -39.14 10.84 20.27
CA ALA A 35 -38.90 9.60 19.56
C ALA A 35 -37.74 9.76 18.57
N VAL A 36 -36.59 9.17 18.89
CA VAL A 36 -35.44 9.13 17.98
C VAL A 36 -35.58 7.90 17.07
N SER A 37 -35.35 8.07 15.77
CA SER A 37 -35.35 6.95 14.82
C SER A 37 -34.07 6.10 14.95
N LEU A 38 -34.08 4.86 14.43
CA LEU A 38 -32.87 4.02 14.39
C LEU A 38 -31.73 4.64 13.57
N SER A 39 -32.05 5.40 12.52
CA SER A 39 -31.05 6.16 11.75
C SER A 39 -30.49 7.33 12.57
N GLY A 40 -31.34 8.02 13.34
CA GLY A 40 -30.91 9.05 14.30
C GLY A 40 -29.98 8.48 15.37
N PHE A 41 -30.28 7.28 15.89
CA PHE A 41 -29.40 6.55 16.81
C PHE A 41 -28.04 6.25 16.17
N ALA A 42 -28.03 5.73 14.95
CA ALA A 42 -26.79 5.39 14.24
C ALA A 42 -25.90 6.63 14.00
N LEU A 43 -26.49 7.76 13.61
CA LEU A 43 -25.77 9.03 13.43
C LEU A 43 -25.23 9.58 14.76
N MET A 44 -26.03 9.53 15.82
CA MET A 44 -25.65 9.97 17.16
C MET A 44 -24.48 9.15 17.70
N GLN A 45 -24.52 7.83 17.55
CA GLN A 45 -23.43 6.94 17.94
C GLN A 45 -22.15 7.23 17.15
N GLY A 46 -22.25 7.40 15.82
CA GLY A 46 -21.09 7.72 14.98
C GLY A 46 -20.46 9.06 15.37
N GLY A 47 -21.27 10.08 15.66
CA GLY A 47 -20.81 11.37 16.15
C GLY A 47 -20.09 11.28 17.51
N LEU A 48 -20.66 10.53 18.46
CA LEU A 48 -20.02 10.28 19.76
C LEU A 48 -18.70 9.52 19.62
N ALA A 49 -18.65 8.49 18.76
CA ALA A 49 -17.44 7.74 18.49
C ALA A 49 -16.34 8.61 17.86
N ALA A 50 -16.69 9.47 16.90
CA ALA A 50 -15.76 10.42 16.30
C ALA A 50 -15.25 11.45 17.34
N ALA A 51 -16.12 11.96 18.21
CA ALA A 51 -15.73 12.89 19.27
C ALA A 51 -14.78 12.24 20.31
N LEU A 52 -15.03 11.00 20.69
CA LEU A 52 -14.14 10.22 21.56
C LEU A 52 -12.79 9.94 20.87
N SER A 53 -12.79 9.61 19.58
CA SER A 53 -11.60 9.41 18.75
C SER A 53 -10.75 10.69 18.65
N TRP A 54 -11.38 11.84 18.45
CA TRP A 54 -10.74 13.16 18.50
C TRP A 54 -10.12 13.42 19.87
N ARG A 55 -10.86 13.18 20.96
CA ARG A 55 -10.38 13.39 22.33
C ARG A 55 -9.20 12.50 22.70
N LEU A 56 -9.14 11.29 22.16
CA LEU A 56 -8.02 10.36 22.34
C LEU A 56 -6.87 10.59 21.34
N ALA A 57 -6.95 11.66 20.54
CA ALA A 57 -5.94 12.05 19.56
C ALA A 57 -5.59 10.91 18.57
N GLN A 58 -6.60 10.13 18.15
CA GLN A 58 -6.42 9.20 17.05
C GLN A 58 -6.19 9.96 15.74
N PRO A 59 -5.45 9.38 14.78
CA PRO A 59 -5.25 9.99 13.47
C PRO A 59 -6.57 10.39 12.80
N VAL A 60 -6.62 11.56 12.16
CA VAL A 60 -7.84 12.20 11.63
C VAL A 60 -8.71 11.28 10.77
N TRP A 61 -8.11 10.35 10.01
CA TRP A 61 -8.85 9.41 9.18
C TRP A 61 -9.74 8.42 9.98
N TRP A 62 -9.40 8.16 11.25
CA TRP A 62 -10.25 7.36 12.14
C TRP A 62 -11.58 8.04 12.43
N TRP A 63 -11.64 9.38 12.43
CA TRP A 63 -12.88 10.10 12.71
C TRP A 63 -13.92 9.79 11.64
N GLY A 64 -13.51 9.75 10.37
CA GLY A 64 -14.36 9.37 9.26
C GLY A 64 -14.86 7.92 9.37
N LEU A 65 -13.97 7.00 9.77
CA LEU A 65 -14.36 5.61 10.01
C LEU A 65 -15.36 5.48 11.16
N HIS A 66 -15.14 6.17 12.27
CA HIS A 66 -16.05 6.17 13.42
C HIS A 66 -17.42 6.76 13.06
N LEU A 67 -17.43 7.92 12.40
CA LEU A 67 -18.64 8.60 11.97
C LEU A 67 -19.46 7.73 11.01
N GLY A 68 -18.80 7.01 10.09
CA GLY A 68 -19.45 6.21 9.07
C GLY A 68 -19.81 4.78 9.48
N PHE A 69 -19.21 4.22 10.54
CA PHE A 69 -19.32 2.78 10.83
C PHE A 69 -20.76 2.31 11.07
N LEU A 70 -21.44 2.83 12.09
CA LEU A 70 -22.79 2.38 12.43
C LEU A 70 -23.85 2.84 11.41
N PRO A 71 -23.75 4.06 10.81
CA PRO A 71 -24.58 4.41 9.65
C PRO A 71 -24.41 3.45 8.47
N ALA A 72 -23.19 2.99 8.17
CA ALA A 72 -22.95 2.00 7.12
C ALA A 72 -23.57 0.64 7.46
N VAL A 73 -23.49 0.19 8.72
CA VAL A 73 -24.17 -1.04 9.17
C VAL A 73 -25.69 -0.90 9.03
N TRP A 74 -26.26 0.21 9.49
CA TRP A 74 -27.69 0.49 9.35
C TRP A 74 -28.11 0.47 7.88
N LEU A 75 -27.38 1.15 7.00
CA LEU A 75 -27.65 1.16 5.57
C LEU A 75 -27.54 -0.24 4.95
N ALA A 76 -26.49 -0.99 5.30
CA ALA A 76 -26.29 -2.34 4.80
C ALA A 76 -27.43 -3.30 5.17
N LEU A 77 -27.99 -3.16 6.38
CA LEU A 77 -29.17 -3.92 6.81
C LEU A 77 -30.43 -3.53 6.01
N HIS A 78 -30.61 -2.25 5.68
CA HIS A 78 -31.76 -1.77 4.90
C HIS A 78 -31.66 -2.12 3.42
N LEU A 79 -30.45 -2.16 2.87
CA LEU A 79 -30.21 -2.58 1.49
C LEU A 79 -30.43 -4.08 1.28
N ALA A 80 -30.57 -4.86 2.36
CA ALA A 80 -30.79 -6.31 2.33
C ALA A 80 -29.83 -7.02 1.35
N LEU A 81 -28.55 -6.61 1.36
CA LEU A 81 -27.58 -7.13 0.41
C LEU A 81 -27.43 -8.64 0.59
N PRO A 82 -27.35 -9.41 -0.51
CA PRO A 82 -27.19 -10.85 -0.41
C PRO A 82 -25.81 -11.18 0.19
N ALA A 83 -25.72 -12.29 0.93
CA ALA A 83 -24.50 -12.70 1.63
C ALA A 83 -23.26 -12.77 0.72
N TRP A 84 -23.44 -13.15 -0.55
CA TRP A 84 -22.36 -13.23 -1.52
C TRP A 84 -21.71 -11.87 -1.82
N ALA A 85 -22.43 -10.74 -1.67
CA ALA A 85 -21.87 -9.41 -1.91
C ALA A 85 -20.78 -9.08 -0.88
N TYR A 86 -21.04 -9.40 0.40
CA TYR A 86 -20.05 -9.27 1.47
C TYR A 86 -18.86 -10.22 1.25
N LEU A 87 -19.13 -11.44 0.79
CA LEU A 87 -18.06 -12.40 0.46
C LEU A 87 -17.19 -11.88 -0.68
N ILE A 88 -17.76 -11.33 -1.75
CA ILE A 88 -17.00 -10.72 -2.85
C ILE A 88 -16.16 -9.56 -2.33
N ALA A 89 -16.73 -8.65 -1.55
CA ALA A 89 -15.98 -7.53 -0.97
C ALA A 89 -14.81 -8.02 -0.11
N PHE A 90 -15.05 -9.03 0.75
CA PHE A 90 -14.01 -9.66 1.56
C PHE A 90 -12.91 -10.30 0.70
N VAL A 91 -13.28 -11.10 -0.30
CA VAL A 91 -12.33 -11.75 -1.21
C VAL A 91 -11.53 -10.72 -1.99
N LEU A 92 -12.14 -9.64 -2.47
CA LEU A 92 -11.42 -8.55 -3.13
C LEU A 92 -10.40 -7.89 -2.19
N LEU A 93 -10.81 -7.55 -0.96
CA LEU A 93 -9.87 -7.01 0.03
C LEU A 93 -8.73 -8.00 0.32
N LEU A 94 -9.04 -9.29 0.41
CA LEU A 94 -8.04 -10.35 0.60
C LEU A 94 -7.05 -10.38 -0.56
N LEU A 95 -7.54 -10.41 -1.80
CA LEU A 95 -6.69 -10.52 -2.98
C LEU A 95 -5.72 -9.34 -3.13
N PHE A 96 -6.09 -8.14 -2.68
CA PHE A 96 -5.28 -6.93 -2.79
C PHE A 96 -4.41 -6.64 -1.56
N PHE A 97 -4.86 -7.00 -0.35
CA PHE A 97 -4.22 -6.59 0.90
C PHE A 97 -3.77 -7.77 1.79
N TRP A 98 -3.86 -9.02 1.32
CA TRP A 98 -3.47 -10.21 2.09
C TRP A 98 -2.02 -10.18 2.59
N SER A 99 -1.07 -9.57 1.89
CA SER A 99 0.32 -9.54 2.36
C SER A 99 0.61 -8.40 3.32
N THR A 100 -0.17 -7.31 3.28
CA THR A 100 0.15 -6.06 3.98
C THR A 100 0.22 -6.23 5.50
N PHE A 101 -0.57 -7.16 6.08
CA PHE A 101 -0.51 -7.44 7.52
C PHE A 101 0.82 -8.09 7.96
N ARG A 102 1.55 -8.75 7.04
CA ARG A 102 2.86 -9.35 7.30
C ARG A 102 4.01 -8.47 6.84
N THR A 103 3.98 -8.06 5.58
CA THR A 103 5.10 -7.37 4.93
C THR A 103 5.17 -5.89 5.29
N ARG A 104 4.05 -5.29 5.75
CA ARG A 104 3.91 -3.84 5.95
C ARG A 104 4.27 -3.04 4.68
N VAL A 105 4.01 -3.64 3.53
CA VAL A 105 4.10 -3.00 2.21
C VAL A 105 2.66 -2.88 1.68
N PRO A 106 1.99 -1.74 1.89
CA PRO A 106 0.70 -1.46 1.28
C PRO A 106 0.86 -1.21 -0.23
N LEU A 107 -0.21 -1.41 -1.00
CA LEU A 107 -0.22 -1.11 -2.43
C LEU A 107 -0.20 0.41 -2.65
N TYR A 108 0.98 0.95 -2.96
CA TYR A 108 1.16 2.30 -3.50
C TYR A 108 1.72 2.19 -4.91
N LEU A 109 1.07 2.87 -5.85
CA LEU A 109 1.53 2.91 -7.23
C LEU A 109 2.47 4.10 -7.41
N SER A 110 3.63 3.83 -8.03
CA SER A 110 4.51 4.89 -8.50
C SER A 110 3.84 5.68 -9.63
N ASP A 111 4.29 6.91 -9.86
CA ASP A 111 3.71 7.80 -10.86
C ASP A 111 4.58 7.92 -12.12
N ARG A 112 4.03 8.57 -13.15
CA ARG A 112 4.74 8.78 -14.42
C ARG A 112 6.06 9.53 -14.26
N LYS A 113 6.19 10.40 -13.26
CA LYS A 113 7.42 11.16 -13.03
C LYS A 113 8.54 10.22 -12.58
N ALA A 114 8.23 9.31 -11.65
CA ALA A 114 9.17 8.27 -11.24
C ALA A 114 9.61 7.40 -12.42
N TRP A 115 8.67 6.98 -13.27
CA TRP A 115 9.00 6.14 -14.44
C TRP A 115 9.86 6.88 -15.47
N GLN A 116 9.62 8.18 -15.66
CA GLN A 116 10.45 9.03 -16.53
C GLN A 116 11.87 9.18 -16.00
N ALA A 117 12.03 9.35 -14.68
CA ALA A 117 13.34 9.47 -14.05
C ALA A 117 14.17 8.18 -14.12
N LEU A 118 13.55 7.02 -14.34
CA LEU A 118 14.27 5.76 -14.58
C LEU A 118 14.89 5.68 -15.97
N ILE A 119 14.31 6.35 -16.98
CA ILE A 119 14.80 6.30 -18.38
C ILE A 119 16.29 6.62 -18.50
N PRO A 120 16.81 7.75 -17.96
CA PRO A 120 18.23 8.08 -18.11
C PRO A 120 19.17 7.13 -17.34
N LEU A 121 18.65 6.29 -16.45
CA LEU A 121 19.45 5.31 -15.70
C LEU A 121 19.61 3.98 -16.45
N LEU A 122 18.79 3.73 -17.47
CA LEU A 122 18.75 2.48 -18.21
C LEU A 122 19.61 2.54 -19.48
N PRO A 123 20.37 1.49 -19.80
CA PRO A 123 21.15 1.46 -21.04
C PRO A 123 20.22 1.26 -22.25
N ALA A 124 20.35 2.14 -23.25
CA ALA A 124 19.55 2.07 -24.48
C ALA A 124 20.23 1.27 -25.60
N ASP A 125 21.55 1.10 -25.52
CA ASP A 125 22.43 0.59 -26.58
C ASP A 125 22.86 -0.87 -26.40
N ARG A 126 22.54 -1.49 -25.25
CA ARG A 126 22.91 -2.87 -24.93
C ARG A 126 21.80 -3.64 -24.20
N PRO A 127 21.80 -4.98 -24.26
CA PRO A 127 20.89 -5.79 -23.46
C PRO A 127 21.13 -5.58 -21.96
N PHE A 128 20.04 -5.62 -21.19
CA PHE A 128 20.08 -5.56 -19.73
C PHE A 128 18.87 -6.28 -19.12
N ARG A 129 18.95 -6.60 -17.83
CA ARG A 129 17.86 -7.15 -17.03
C ARG A 129 17.42 -6.17 -15.96
N PHE A 130 16.12 -5.88 -15.92
CA PHE A 130 15.48 -4.99 -14.97
C PHE A 130 14.44 -5.76 -14.17
N ILE A 131 14.40 -5.55 -12.86
CA ILE A 131 13.34 -6.06 -12.00
C ILE A 131 12.66 -4.96 -11.17
N ASP A 132 11.33 -4.99 -11.12
CA ASP A 132 10.49 -4.20 -10.22
C ASP A 132 10.00 -5.05 -9.04
N LEU A 133 10.48 -4.72 -7.83
CA LEU A 133 10.14 -5.40 -6.58
C LEU A 133 8.87 -4.79 -5.99
N GLY A 134 7.79 -5.57 -5.94
CA GLY A 134 6.48 -5.05 -5.58
C GLY A 134 5.81 -4.34 -6.76
N SER A 135 5.86 -4.95 -7.94
CA SER A 135 5.45 -4.35 -9.21
C SER A 135 3.97 -3.94 -9.29
N GLY A 136 3.14 -4.33 -8.33
CA GLY A 136 1.73 -3.97 -8.25
C GLY A 136 0.98 -4.35 -9.52
N LEU A 137 0.45 -3.36 -10.23
CA LEU A 137 -0.29 -3.57 -11.48
C LEU A 137 0.63 -3.62 -12.72
N GLY A 138 1.94 -3.45 -12.56
CA GLY A 138 2.97 -3.51 -13.61
C GLY A 138 3.19 -2.22 -14.39
N ASP A 139 2.72 -1.07 -13.88
CA ASP A 139 2.71 0.18 -14.64
C ASP A 139 4.11 0.66 -15.07
N VAL A 140 5.10 0.53 -14.19
CA VAL A 140 6.51 0.87 -14.47
C VAL A 140 7.01 0.07 -15.67
N LEU A 141 6.80 -1.25 -15.65
CA LEU A 141 7.22 -2.17 -16.70
C LEU A 141 6.55 -1.86 -18.03
N PHE A 142 5.23 -1.66 -18.03
CA PHE A 142 4.50 -1.32 -19.24
C PHE A 142 4.89 0.05 -19.82
N TYR A 143 5.42 0.95 -18.99
CA TYR A 143 5.93 2.22 -19.43
C TYR A 143 7.34 2.09 -20.04
N LEU A 144 8.22 1.31 -19.42
CA LEU A 144 9.62 1.20 -19.83
C LEU A 144 9.83 0.20 -20.99
N GLU A 145 9.16 -0.95 -20.99
CA GLU A 145 9.39 -2.04 -21.94
C GLU A 145 9.30 -1.63 -23.42
N PRO A 146 8.34 -0.80 -23.87
CA PRO A 146 8.30 -0.32 -25.25
C PRO A 146 9.45 0.61 -25.64
N ARG A 147 10.09 1.28 -24.66
CA ARG A 147 11.18 2.26 -24.89
C ARG A 147 12.55 1.60 -24.95
N PHE A 148 12.69 0.41 -24.39
CA PHE A 148 13.95 -0.32 -24.28
C PHE A 148 13.82 -1.71 -24.92
N PRO A 149 13.90 -1.81 -26.26
CA PRO A 149 13.65 -3.07 -26.96
C PRO A 149 14.67 -4.17 -26.65
N LEU A 150 15.87 -3.81 -26.18
CA LEU A 150 16.93 -4.72 -25.75
C LEU A 150 16.82 -5.13 -24.27
N GLY A 151 15.97 -4.45 -23.50
CA GLY A 151 15.78 -4.70 -22.07
C GLY A 151 14.87 -5.90 -21.82
N ARG A 152 15.23 -6.71 -20.84
CA ARG A 152 14.37 -7.75 -20.27
C ARG A 152 13.78 -7.22 -18.96
N PHE A 153 12.45 -7.18 -18.91
CA PHE A 153 11.71 -6.57 -17.82
C PHE A 153 10.94 -7.64 -17.04
N GLU A 154 11.22 -7.71 -15.74
CA GLU A 154 10.58 -8.64 -14.81
C GLU A 154 9.96 -7.87 -13.65
N GLY A 155 8.83 -8.33 -13.15
CA GLY A 155 8.14 -7.71 -12.02
C GLY A 155 7.67 -8.79 -11.07
N THR A 156 7.91 -8.63 -9.78
CA THR A 156 7.43 -9.56 -8.77
C THR A 156 6.38 -8.91 -7.88
N GLU A 157 5.33 -9.65 -7.57
CA GLU A 157 4.24 -9.20 -6.70
C GLU A 157 3.69 -10.38 -5.90
N ILE A 158 3.55 -10.21 -4.59
CA ILE A 158 3.07 -11.27 -3.71
C ILE A 158 1.54 -11.31 -3.65
N ALA A 159 0.88 -10.15 -3.78
CA ALA A 159 -0.56 -10.00 -3.72
C ALA A 159 -1.22 -10.61 -4.97
N PRO A 160 -2.11 -11.62 -4.83
CA PRO A 160 -2.68 -12.31 -5.97
C PRO A 160 -3.48 -11.41 -6.93
N GLY A 161 -4.20 -10.41 -6.40
CA GLY A 161 -5.02 -9.50 -7.19
C GLY A 161 -4.18 -8.63 -8.14
N PRO A 162 -3.26 -7.80 -7.61
CA PRO A 162 -2.35 -6.99 -8.43
C PRO A 162 -1.53 -7.82 -9.44
N TRP A 163 -0.98 -8.97 -9.03
CA TRP A 163 -0.29 -9.89 -9.93
C TRP A 163 -1.18 -10.41 -11.08
N LEU A 164 -2.41 -10.83 -10.77
CA LEU A 164 -3.32 -11.32 -11.80
C LEU A 164 -3.66 -10.22 -12.80
N ILE A 165 -3.89 -8.99 -12.31
CA ILE A 165 -4.16 -7.82 -13.15
C ILE A 165 -2.95 -7.53 -14.04
N SER A 166 -1.73 -7.50 -13.51
CA SER A 166 -0.53 -7.25 -14.32
C SER A 166 -0.35 -8.31 -15.41
N ARG A 167 -0.57 -9.60 -15.08
CA ARG A 167 -0.52 -10.69 -16.07
C ARG A 167 -1.57 -10.56 -17.17
N LEU A 168 -2.82 -10.22 -16.83
CA LEU A 168 -3.88 -10.00 -17.80
C LEU A 168 -3.61 -8.78 -18.69
N ARG A 169 -3.10 -7.69 -18.10
CA ARG A 169 -2.67 -6.49 -18.84
C ARG A 169 -1.52 -6.82 -19.80
N ALA A 170 -0.56 -7.64 -19.38
CA ALA A 170 0.55 -8.07 -20.22
C ALA A 170 0.06 -8.86 -21.44
N ALA A 171 -0.83 -9.83 -21.23
CA ALA A 171 -1.44 -10.61 -22.29
C ALA A 171 -2.24 -9.73 -23.28
N ARG A 172 -3.08 -8.83 -22.76
CA ARG A 172 -3.88 -7.90 -23.59
C ARG A 172 -2.99 -6.98 -24.43
N ARG A 173 -1.85 -6.54 -23.88
CA ARG A 173 -0.90 -5.63 -24.54
C ARG A 173 0.14 -6.35 -25.40
N ARG A 174 0.18 -7.70 -25.37
CA ARG A 174 1.28 -8.50 -25.95
C ARG A 174 2.65 -8.02 -25.47
N SER A 175 2.74 -7.60 -24.21
CA SER A 175 3.98 -7.10 -23.62
C SER A 175 4.98 -8.24 -23.42
N ARG A 176 6.26 -7.94 -23.58
CA ARG A 176 7.37 -8.87 -23.32
C ARG A 176 7.75 -8.95 -21.83
N ALA A 177 7.16 -8.09 -21.00
CA ALA A 177 7.42 -8.08 -19.56
C ALA A 177 6.86 -9.33 -18.88
N VAL A 178 7.62 -9.89 -17.94
CA VAL A 178 7.27 -11.10 -17.20
C VAL A 178 6.84 -10.74 -15.77
N PHE A 179 5.66 -11.21 -15.35
CA PHE A 179 5.11 -10.95 -14.02
C PHE A 179 5.05 -12.22 -13.18
N LEU A 180 5.79 -12.24 -12.08
CA LEU A 180 5.96 -13.38 -11.19
C LEU A 180 5.19 -13.17 -9.89
N ARG A 181 4.46 -14.20 -9.43
CA ARG A 181 3.83 -14.18 -8.11
C ARG A 181 4.75 -14.77 -7.06
N ARG A 182 5.69 -13.98 -6.56
CA ARG A 182 6.74 -14.47 -5.67
C ARG A 182 7.18 -13.38 -4.68
N ASP A 183 7.68 -13.82 -3.53
CA ASP A 183 8.34 -12.93 -2.57
C ASP A 183 9.71 -12.50 -3.10
N TYR A 184 9.96 -11.19 -3.14
CA TYR A 184 11.24 -10.64 -3.61
C TYR A 184 12.42 -11.10 -2.74
N ALA A 185 12.19 -11.46 -1.47
CA ALA A 185 13.22 -11.97 -0.58
C ALA A 185 13.86 -13.28 -1.06
N THR A 186 13.22 -13.97 -2.01
CA THR A 186 13.70 -15.26 -2.56
C THR A 186 14.40 -15.12 -3.92
N PHE A 187 14.47 -13.91 -4.48
CA PHE A 187 15.16 -13.68 -5.75
C PHE A 187 16.68 -13.58 -5.56
N ASP A 188 17.41 -14.08 -6.54
CA ASP A 188 18.82 -13.72 -6.71
C ASP A 188 18.91 -12.38 -7.43
N LEU A 189 19.25 -11.32 -6.70
CA LEU A 189 19.38 -9.98 -7.26
C LEU A 189 20.63 -9.85 -8.17
N GLY A 190 21.58 -10.80 -8.09
CA GLY A 190 22.76 -10.84 -8.94
C GLY A 190 22.45 -11.01 -10.42
N GLU A 191 21.27 -11.53 -10.76
CA GLU A 191 20.81 -11.71 -12.12
C GLU A 191 20.46 -10.40 -12.85
N TYR A 192 20.29 -9.29 -12.12
CA TYR A 192 19.75 -8.05 -12.66
C TYR A 192 20.81 -6.95 -12.75
N ASP A 193 20.73 -6.13 -13.80
CA ASP A 193 21.57 -4.94 -13.95
C ASP A 193 20.94 -3.74 -13.24
N MET A 194 19.62 -3.74 -13.09
CA MET A 194 18.89 -2.76 -12.29
C MET A 194 17.76 -3.40 -11.49
N VAL A 195 17.72 -3.05 -10.20
CA VAL A 195 16.66 -3.43 -9.27
C VAL A 195 15.94 -2.14 -8.86
N PHE A 196 14.64 -2.07 -9.13
CA PHE A 196 13.79 -0.96 -8.71
C PHE A 196 12.86 -1.41 -7.58
N ALA A 197 12.70 -0.58 -6.55
CA ALA A 197 11.85 -0.85 -5.41
C ALA A 197 11.03 0.38 -4.99
N PHE A 198 9.72 0.18 -4.78
CA PHE A 198 8.86 1.15 -4.10
C PHE A 198 8.03 0.43 -3.03
N LEU A 199 8.69 0.11 -1.92
CA LEU A 199 8.14 -0.79 -0.89
C LEU A 199 7.72 -0.04 0.37
N SER A 200 8.49 -0.15 1.45
CA SER A 200 8.25 0.57 2.70
C SER A 200 9.54 0.69 3.51
N PRO A 201 9.63 1.63 4.47
CA PRO A 201 10.80 1.78 5.33
C PRO A 201 11.15 0.51 6.12
N ALA A 202 10.15 -0.32 6.41
CA ALA A 202 10.35 -1.58 7.14
C ALA A 202 11.03 -2.66 6.27
N ALA A 203 10.84 -2.62 4.95
CA ALA A 203 11.42 -3.57 4.00
C ALA A 203 12.85 -3.21 3.60
N MET A 204 13.18 -1.91 3.56
CA MET A 204 14.45 -1.41 3.01
C MET A 204 15.71 -2.00 3.66
N PRO A 205 15.85 -2.19 4.98
CA PRO A 205 17.08 -2.70 5.57
C PRO A 205 17.44 -4.12 5.08
N ALA A 206 16.45 -5.02 5.05
CA ALA A 206 16.66 -6.39 4.59
C ALA A 206 16.94 -6.44 3.08
N LEU A 207 16.19 -5.64 2.30
CA LEU A 207 16.40 -5.56 0.86
C LEU A 207 17.78 -4.98 0.53
N TRP A 208 18.24 -3.97 1.26
CA TRP A 208 19.58 -3.41 1.05
C TRP A 208 20.69 -4.41 1.38
N ALA A 209 20.54 -5.19 2.46
CA ALA A 209 21.48 -6.26 2.76
C ALA A 209 21.54 -7.31 1.65
N GLN A 210 20.39 -7.70 1.09
CA GLN A 210 20.30 -8.60 -0.05
C GLN A 210 20.96 -8.02 -1.31
N ALA A 211 20.69 -6.73 -1.61
CA ALA A 211 21.28 -6.03 -2.74
C ALA A 211 22.82 -5.99 -2.65
N GLN A 212 23.37 -5.59 -1.51
CA GLN A 212 24.82 -5.57 -1.29
C GLN A 212 25.47 -6.95 -1.41
N ALA A 213 24.80 -8.00 -0.96
CA ALA A 213 25.34 -9.34 -0.97
C ALA A 213 25.33 -9.98 -2.37
N GLN A 214 24.31 -9.67 -3.18
CA GLN A 214 24.03 -10.42 -4.41
C GLN A 214 24.29 -9.63 -5.70
N MET A 215 24.04 -8.32 -5.71
CA MET A 215 24.09 -7.54 -6.94
C MET A 215 25.53 -7.37 -7.45
N ARG A 216 25.69 -7.46 -8.76
CA ARG A 216 27.00 -7.38 -9.43
C ARG A 216 27.57 -5.96 -9.41
N ALA A 217 28.89 -5.84 -9.40
CA ALA A 217 29.57 -4.56 -9.55
C ALA A 217 29.08 -3.81 -10.80
N GLY A 218 28.79 -2.51 -10.66
CA GLY A 218 28.29 -1.66 -11.75
C GLY A 218 26.80 -1.80 -12.05
N SER A 219 26.08 -2.71 -11.38
CA SER A 219 24.61 -2.72 -11.38
C SER A 219 24.05 -1.59 -10.51
N CYS A 220 22.74 -1.37 -10.59
CA CYS A 220 22.09 -0.25 -9.94
C CYS A 220 20.90 -0.67 -9.08
N PHE A 221 20.92 -0.30 -7.81
CA PHE A 221 19.77 -0.41 -6.91
C PHE A 221 19.07 0.95 -6.84
N VAL A 222 17.77 0.99 -7.12
CA VAL A 222 16.98 2.22 -7.19
C VAL A 222 15.76 2.09 -6.27
N SER A 223 15.58 3.05 -5.37
CA SER A 223 14.44 3.12 -4.46
C SER A 223 13.65 4.40 -4.66
N LEU A 224 12.33 4.28 -4.77
CA LEU A 224 11.43 5.44 -4.74
C LEU A 224 11.00 5.73 -3.30
N SER A 225 11.08 6.99 -2.90
CA SER A 225 10.63 7.56 -1.62
C SER A 225 11.38 7.11 -0.36
N PHE A 226 12.09 5.99 -0.40
CA PHE A 226 12.70 5.38 0.79
C PHE A 226 14.21 5.30 0.66
N GLU A 227 14.91 6.06 1.48
CA GLU A 227 16.36 5.95 1.65
C GLU A 227 16.74 4.72 2.49
N VAL A 228 18.02 4.35 2.41
CA VAL A 228 18.62 3.33 3.30
C VAL A 228 19.37 4.07 4.41
N THR A 229 18.96 3.83 5.65
CA THR A 229 19.58 4.48 6.81
C THR A 229 21.08 4.18 6.90
N GLY A 230 21.90 5.23 6.97
CA GLY A 230 23.35 5.12 7.09
C GLY A 230 24.09 4.82 5.79
N GLN A 231 23.40 4.82 4.65
CA GLN A 231 23.98 4.48 3.34
C GLN A 231 23.61 5.56 2.31
N PRO A 232 24.48 6.57 2.11
CA PRO A 232 24.17 7.67 1.22
C PRO A 232 24.04 7.18 -0.25
N PRO A 233 23.03 7.67 -0.99
CA PRO A 233 22.88 7.35 -2.41
C PRO A 233 23.94 8.05 -3.26
N ASP A 234 24.38 7.41 -4.34
CA ASP A 234 25.28 8.02 -5.32
C ASP A 234 24.59 9.13 -6.11
N GLN A 235 23.28 8.98 -6.32
CA GLN A 235 22.47 9.98 -7.01
C GLN A 235 21.09 10.08 -6.37
N THR A 236 20.62 11.31 -6.21
CA THR A 236 19.27 11.64 -5.71
C THR A 236 18.55 12.50 -6.74
N ILE A 237 17.37 12.07 -7.18
CA ILE A 237 16.57 12.78 -8.19
C ILE A 237 15.25 13.19 -7.55
N ALA A 238 15.05 14.50 -7.34
CA ALA A 238 13.79 15.04 -6.86
C ALA A 238 12.76 15.13 -8.01
N LEU A 239 11.61 14.49 -7.85
CA LEU A 239 10.52 14.44 -8.83
C LEU A 239 9.42 15.49 -8.52
N ALA A 240 9.32 15.88 -7.26
CA ALA A 240 8.49 16.97 -6.73
C ALA A 240 9.00 17.33 -5.32
N ASP A 241 8.37 18.32 -4.69
CA ASP A 241 8.71 18.71 -3.32
C ASP A 241 8.43 17.58 -2.32
N GLY A 242 9.43 17.27 -1.50
CA GLY A 242 9.35 16.32 -0.39
C GLY A 242 9.87 14.91 -0.70
N ALA A 243 10.34 14.23 0.34
CA ALA A 243 11.00 12.91 0.25
C ALA A 243 10.12 11.81 -0.39
N ARG A 244 8.79 11.95 -0.33
CA ARG A 244 7.86 11.00 -0.97
C ARG A 244 7.97 10.99 -2.50
N HIS A 245 8.60 11.99 -3.10
CA HIS A 245 8.79 12.08 -4.53
C HIS A 245 10.28 12.14 -4.90
N THR A 246 11.11 11.40 -4.17
CA THR A 246 12.55 11.33 -4.43
C THR A 246 12.94 9.94 -4.89
N LEU A 247 13.73 9.87 -5.96
CA LEU A 247 14.36 8.64 -6.44
C LEU A 247 15.80 8.59 -5.92
N TYR A 248 16.12 7.56 -5.16
CA TYR A 248 17.44 7.29 -4.59
C TYR A 248 18.12 6.18 -5.39
N VAL A 249 19.37 6.41 -5.77
CA VAL A 249 20.12 5.55 -6.69
C VAL A 249 21.45 5.20 -6.04
N TRP A 250 21.73 3.90 -5.94
CA TRP A 250 23.01 3.35 -5.51
C TRP A 250 23.61 2.52 -6.65
N ARG A 251 24.89 2.76 -6.97
CA ARG A 251 25.69 1.95 -7.87
C ARG A 251 26.44 0.93 -7.03
N MET A 252 26.23 -0.34 -7.34
CA MET A 252 26.81 -1.41 -6.56
C MET A 252 28.31 -1.47 -6.81
N ALA A 253 29.10 -1.26 -5.75
CA ALA A 253 30.54 -1.39 -5.79
C ALA A 253 30.92 -2.87 -5.97
N ALA A 254 32.12 -3.14 -6.47
CA ALA A 254 32.68 -4.49 -6.45
C ALA A 254 32.76 -4.96 -4.99
N THR A 255 32.13 -6.10 -4.70
CA THR A 255 32.33 -6.82 -3.44
C THR A 255 33.82 -7.11 -3.31
N LYS A 256 34.44 -6.54 -2.28
CA LYS A 256 35.85 -6.81 -1.94
C LYS A 256 36.03 -8.26 -1.51
#